data_AF-A0A3G9D217-F1
#
_entry.id   AF-A0A3G9D217-F1
#
_cell.length_a   1.000
_cell.length_b   1.000
_cell.length_c   1.000
_cell.angle_alpha   90.00
_cell.angle_beta   90.00
_cell.angle_gamma   90.00
#
_symmetry.space_group_name_H-M   'P 1'
#
loop_
_entity.id
_entity.type
_entity.pdbx_description
1 polymer ?
#
loop_
_entity_poly.entity_id
_entity_poly.type
_entity_poly.pdbx_seq_one_letter_code
_entity_poly.pdbx_strand_id
1 'polypeptide(L)'
;MEDKGFIYTFDAILAVTIILVVIASLTHFLTLKHYLPSEYREKKYDAEDIMELMATYDMGNGTILERISHELDSHPSREEAIISANRMVSEFLDSRFPDLKYNLTENSGYGSVTIASNGDMSKADNINSAIRNYNNHTFQLYIW
;
A
#
# COMPACT_ATOMS: atom_id res chain seq x y z
N MET A 1 37.64 -4.28 49.05
CA MET A 1 37.83 -4.85 47.69
C MET A 1 36.57 -4.55 46.86
N GLU A 2 36.10 -3.29 46.88
CA GLU A 2 34.71 -2.95 46.48
C GLU A 2 34.62 -1.90 45.37
N ASP A 3 35.67 -1.10 45.13
CA ASP A 3 35.60 -0.01 44.14
C ASP A 3 35.88 -0.43 42.69
N LYS A 4 36.44 -1.63 42.47
CA LYS A 4 36.78 -2.08 41.11
C LYS A 4 35.54 -2.44 40.30
N GLY A 5 34.55 -3.08 40.91
CA GLY A 5 33.32 -3.49 40.23
C GLY A 5 32.52 -2.31 39.68
N PHE A 6 32.45 -1.21 40.44
CA PHE A 6 31.73 0.00 40.04
C PHE A 6 32.33 0.65 38.79
N ILE A 7 33.66 0.72 38.69
CA ILE A 7 34.35 1.27 37.51
C ILE A 7 34.09 0.41 36.27
N TYR A 8 34.12 -0.93 36.40
CA TYR A 8 33.84 -1.84 35.29
C TYR A 8 32.37 -1.77 34.82
N THR A 9 31.41 -1.64 35.75
CA THR A 9 30.01 -1.47 35.37
C THR A 9 29.78 -0.12 34.69
N PHE A 10 30.42 0.94 35.17
CA PHE A 10 30.32 2.26 34.56
C PHE A 10 30.91 2.30 33.15
N ASP A 11 32.06 1.65 32.93
CA ASP A 11 32.68 1.52 31.61
C ASP A 11 31.80 0.73 30.63
N ALA A 12 31.16 -0.35 31.10
CA ALA A 12 30.23 -1.12 30.28
C ALA A 12 28.98 -0.31 29.88
N ILE A 13 28.41 0.48 30.79
CA ILE A 13 27.28 1.36 30.49
C ILE A 13 27.68 2.43 29.47
N LEU A 14 28.88 3.00 29.61
CA LEU A 14 29.40 3.99 28.69
C LEU A 14 29.56 3.40 27.28
N ALA A 15 30.16 2.21 27.17
CA ALA A 15 30.35 1.51 25.91
C ALA A 15 29.01 1.20 25.21
N VAL A 16 28.02 0.71 25.95
CA VAL A 16 26.67 0.44 25.42
C VAL A 16 26.00 1.73 24.94
N THR A 17 26.14 2.82 25.69
CA THR A 17 25.57 4.12 25.32
C THR A 17 26.16 4.65 24.02
N ILE A 18 27.49 4.53 23.85
CA ILE A 18 28.17 4.93 22.61
C ILE A 18 27.67 4.10 21.42
N ILE A 19 27.52 2.79 21.58
CA ILE A 19 26.98 1.90 20.54
C ILE A 19 25.56 2.33 20.14
N LEU A 20 24.69 2.61 21.11
CA LEU A 20 23.32 3.07 20.86
C LEU A 20 23.29 4.40 20.10
N VAL A 21 24.15 5.36 20.45
CA VAL A 21 24.26 6.65 19.74
C VAL A 21 24.71 6.45 18.29
N VAL A 22 25.66 5.55 18.05
CA VAL A 22 26.14 5.24 16.68
C VAL A 22 25.03 4.59 15.85
N ILE A 23 24.31 3.60 16.40
CA ILE A 23 23.19 2.95 15.71
C ILE A 23 22.08 3.97 15.41
N ALA A 24 21.68 4.77 16.40
CA ALA A 24 20.65 5.79 16.22
C ALA A 24 21.06 6.83 15.17
N SER A 25 22.32 7.27 15.18
CA SER A 25 22.85 8.22 14.19
C SER A 25 22.87 7.62 12.79
N LEU A 26 23.34 6.38 12.63
CA LEU A 26 23.35 5.70 11.34
C LEU A 26 21.93 5.49 10.81
N THR A 27 21.00 5.11 11.68
CA THR A 27 19.59 4.96 11.33
C THR A 27 19.01 6.30 10.90
N HIS A 28 19.31 7.39 11.63
CA HIS A 28 18.89 8.74 11.29
C HIS A 28 19.41 9.19 9.92
N PHE A 29 20.72 9.00 9.64
CA PHE A 29 21.32 9.31 8.34
C PHE A 29 20.75 8.48 7.20
N LEU A 30 20.48 7.20 7.43
CA LEU A 30 19.83 6.32 6.45
C LEU A 30 18.38 6.76 6.17
N THR A 31 17.64 7.20 7.19
CA THR A 31 16.31 7.80 7.00
C THR A 31 16.35 9.17 6.34
N LEU A 32 17.39 9.99 6.57
CA LEU A 32 17.55 11.31 5.93
C LEU A 32 17.75 11.22 4.41
N LYS A 33 18.38 10.15 3.90
CA LYS A 33 18.39 9.86 2.45
C LYS A 33 16.99 9.64 1.87
N HIS A 34 16.01 9.32 2.70
CA HIS A 34 14.60 9.18 2.33
C HIS A 34 13.82 10.52 2.34
N TYR A 35 14.43 11.61 2.84
CA TYR A 35 13.87 12.98 2.90
C TYR A 35 14.48 13.92 1.85
N LEU A 36 14.74 13.44 0.63
CA LEU A 36 14.94 14.37 -0.49
C LEU A 36 13.62 15.14 -0.74
N PRO A 37 13.66 16.43 -1.14
CA PRO A 37 12.47 17.22 -1.39
C PRO A 37 11.54 16.49 -2.36
N SER A 38 10.26 16.41 -2.00
CA SER A 38 9.20 15.75 -2.77
C SER A 38 9.03 16.30 -4.19
N GLU A 39 9.66 17.44 -4.51
CA GLU A 39 9.61 18.10 -5.81
C GLU A 39 10.43 17.40 -6.92
N TYR A 40 11.29 16.43 -6.59
CA TYR A 40 12.11 15.71 -7.59
C TYR A 40 11.86 14.20 -7.68
N ARG A 41 10.92 13.65 -6.90
CA ARG A 41 10.39 12.30 -7.17
C ARG A 41 9.17 12.48 -8.06
N GLU A 42 9.29 12.16 -9.34
CA GLU A 42 8.14 11.55 -10.02
C GLU A 42 7.75 10.36 -9.15
N LYS A 43 6.73 10.55 -8.31
CA LYS A 43 6.32 9.57 -7.33
C LYS A 43 5.67 8.44 -8.13
N LYS A 44 6.50 7.50 -8.56
CA LYS A 44 6.04 6.27 -9.20
C LYS A 44 5.36 5.45 -8.12
N TYR A 45 4.05 5.59 -8.04
CA TYR A 45 3.22 4.79 -7.15
C TYR A 45 3.30 3.34 -7.60
N ASP A 46 3.64 2.43 -6.68
CA ASP A 46 3.53 1.01 -6.92
C ASP A 46 2.12 0.49 -6.58
N ALA A 47 1.85 -0.79 -6.79
CA ALA A 47 0.51 -1.32 -6.54
C ALA A 47 0.16 -1.30 -5.04
N GLU A 48 1.14 -1.45 -4.14
CA GLU A 48 0.92 -1.40 -2.69
C GLU A 48 0.51 0.01 -2.27
N ASP A 49 1.20 1.04 -2.77
CA ASP A 49 0.86 2.44 -2.50
C ASP A 49 -0.57 2.78 -2.96
N ILE A 50 -0.94 2.36 -4.17
CA ILE A 50 -2.28 2.63 -4.72
C ILE A 50 -3.35 1.84 -3.95
N MET A 51 -3.07 0.58 -3.61
CA MET A 51 -3.99 -0.25 -2.86
C MET A 51 -4.20 0.31 -1.44
N GLU A 52 -3.15 0.81 -0.80
CA GLU A 52 -3.23 1.47 0.50
C GLU A 52 -4.04 2.78 0.41
N LEU A 53 -3.86 3.56 -0.67
CA LEU A 53 -4.69 4.73 -0.92
C LEU A 53 -6.16 4.35 -1.10
N MET A 54 -6.48 3.28 -1.82
CA MET A 54 -7.86 2.80 -1.96
C MET A 54 -8.45 2.31 -0.62
N ALA A 55 -7.62 1.76 0.25
CA ALA A 55 -8.02 1.27 1.56
C ALA A 55 -8.23 2.39 2.60
N THR A 56 -7.55 3.53 2.46
CA THR A 56 -7.50 4.59 3.48
C THR A 56 -8.15 5.91 3.05
N TYR A 57 -8.28 6.17 1.75
CA TYR A 57 -8.84 7.42 1.25
C TYR A 57 -10.36 7.46 1.44
N ASP A 58 -10.80 8.20 2.45
CA ASP A 58 -12.22 8.41 2.75
C ASP A 58 -12.84 9.42 1.76
N MET A 59 -13.95 9.01 1.13
CA MET A 59 -14.74 9.84 0.22
C MET A 59 -15.95 10.52 0.89
N GLY A 60 -16.03 10.48 2.22
CA GLY A 60 -17.15 10.99 3.02
C GLY A 60 -18.26 9.97 3.25
N ASN A 61 -18.14 8.77 2.66
CA ASN A 61 -19.05 7.65 2.81
C ASN A 61 -18.30 6.31 2.86
N GLY A 62 -17.10 6.32 3.44
CA GLY A 62 -16.21 5.16 3.51
C GLY A 62 -15.10 5.21 2.48
N THR A 63 -14.19 4.25 2.58
CA THR A 63 -13.03 4.16 1.68
C THR A 63 -13.40 3.49 0.35
N ILE A 64 -12.52 3.56 -0.66
CA ILE A 64 -12.82 2.95 -1.97
C ILE A 64 -13.06 1.45 -1.85
N LEU A 65 -12.19 0.73 -1.14
CA LEU A 65 -12.37 -0.72 -0.97
C LEU A 65 -13.63 -1.05 -0.17
N GLU A 66 -13.96 -0.24 0.85
CA GLU A 66 -15.19 -0.40 1.62
C GLU A 66 -16.44 -0.28 0.76
N ARG A 67 -16.48 0.77 -0.07
CA ARG A 67 -17.61 1.02 -0.96
C ARG A 67 -17.75 -0.07 -2.00
N ILE A 68 -16.65 -0.54 -2.59
CA ILE A 68 -16.68 -1.66 -3.53
C ILE A 68 -17.23 -2.90 -2.84
N SER A 69 -16.73 -3.26 -1.65
CA SER A 69 -17.25 -4.39 -0.89
C SER A 69 -18.76 -4.25 -0.64
N HIS A 70 -19.22 -3.07 -0.24
CA HIS A 70 -20.64 -2.81 -0.02
C HIS A 70 -21.48 -3.01 -1.30
N GLU A 71 -21.03 -2.53 -2.46
CA GLU A 71 -21.74 -2.75 -3.73
C GLU A 71 -21.80 -4.24 -4.09
N LEU A 72 -20.70 -4.96 -3.90
CA LEU A 72 -20.58 -6.38 -4.20
C LEU A 72 -21.50 -7.24 -3.32
N ASP A 73 -21.78 -6.81 -2.09
CA ASP A 73 -22.67 -7.49 -1.15
C ASP A 73 -24.15 -7.07 -1.28
N SER A 74 -24.42 -5.82 -1.66
CA SER A 74 -25.77 -5.23 -1.61
C SER A 74 -26.60 -5.42 -2.88
N HIS A 75 -25.98 -5.69 -4.03
CA HIS A 75 -26.69 -5.83 -5.29
C HIS A 75 -27.29 -7.23 -5.46
N PRO A 76 -28.54 -7.35 -5.95
CA PRO A 76 -29.17 -8.63 -6.23
C PRO A 76 -28.55 -9.37 -7.43
N SER A 77 -27.92 -8.62 -8.35
CA SER A 77 -27.20 -9.16 -9.50
C SER A 77 -25.71 -8.85 -9.38
N ARG A 78 -24.89 -9.89 -9.57
CA ARG A 78 -23.42 -9.76 -9.59
C ARG A 78 -22.94 -8.85 -10.72
N GLU A 79 -23.64 -8.83 -11.85
CA GLU A 79 -23.30 -7.98 -13.00
C GLU A 79 -23.48 -6.49 -12.68
N GLU A 80 -24.61 -6.13 -12.07
CA GLU A 80 -24.89 -4.75 -11.65
C GLU A 80 -23.88 -4.28 -10.60
N ALA A 81 -23.53 -5.17 -9.65
CA ALA A 81 -22.51 -4.90 -8.64
C ALA A 81 -21.16 -4.55 -9.26
N ILE A 82 -20.72 -5.35 -10.26
CA ILE A 82 -19.46 -5.14 -10.97
C ILE A 82 -19.50 -3.83 -11.76
N ILE A 83 -20.62 -3.49 -12.42
CA ILE A 83 -20.76 -2.22 -13.15
C ILE A 83 -20.63 -1.02 -12.20
N SER A 84 -21.28 -1.06 -11.04
CA SER A 84 -21.20 0.00 -10.04
C SER A 84 -19.78 0.14 -9.47
N ALA A 85 -19.16 -0.99 -9.09
CA ALA A 85 -17.79 -1.04 -8.61
C ALA A 85 -16.78 -0.56 -9.66
N ASN A 86 -16.95 -0.95 -10.92
CA ASN A 86 -16.12 -0.51 -12.04
C ASN A 86 -16.13 1.00 -12.16
N ARG A 87 -17.32 1.62 -12.13
CA ARG A 87 -17.46 3.08 -12.24
C ARG A 87 -16.68 3.80 -11.13
N MET A 88 -16.79 3.33 -9.89
CA MET A 88 -16.08 3.93 -8.76
C MET A 88 -14.56 3.78 -8.84
N VAL A 89 -14.10 2.58 -9.20
CA VAL A 89 -12.66 2.30 -9.33
C VAL A 89 -12.06 3.11 -10.47
N SER A 90 -12.72 3.13 -11.63
CA SER A 90 -12.24 3.85 -12.81
C SER A 90 -12.22 5.35 -12.56
N GLU A 91 -13.28 5.91 -11.95
CA GLU A 91 -13.30 7.33 -11.57
C GLU A 91 -12.14 7.71 -10.62
N PHE A 92 -11.80 6.84 -9.66
CA PHE A 92 -10.68 7.08 -8.76
C PHE A 92 -9.31 6.92 -9.44
N LEU A 93 -9.09 5.81 -10.14
CA LEU A 93 -7.79 5.46 -10.71
C LEU A 93 -7.46 6.32 -11.93
N ASP A 94 -8.41 6.52 -12.85
CA ASP A 94 -8.16 7.29 -14.06
C ASP A 94 -8.02 8.80 -13.76
N SER A 95 -8.68 9.32 -12.72
CA SER A 95 -8.54 10.73 -12.33
C SER A 95 -7.23 11.03 -11.60
N ARG A 96 -6.72 10.08 -10.79
CA ARG A 96 -5.51 10.28 -9.99
C ARG A 96 -4.24 9.77 -10.68
N PHE A 97 -4.38 8.78 -11.55
CA PHE A 97 -3.28 8.10 -12.21
C PHE A 97 -3.63 7.92 -13.71
N PRO A 98 -3.74 9.02 -14.48
CA PRO A 98 -4.23 8.98 -15.87
C PRO A 98 -3.36 8.14 -16.82
N ASP A 99 -2.07 8.02 -16.53
CA ASP A 99 -1.11 7.27 -17.35
C ASP A 99 -0.92 5.81 -16.88
N LEU A 100 -1.61 5.39 -15.81
CA LEU A 100 -1.47 4.06 -15.21
C LEU A 100 -2.30 3.03 -15.97
N LYS A 101 -1.70 1.91 -16.36
CA LYS A 101 -2.46 0.73 -16.77
C LYS A 101 -2.71 -0.16 -15.58
N TYR A 102 -3.98 -0.58 -15.40
CA TYR A 102 -4.36 -1.41 -14.27
C TYR A 102 -5.38 -2.48 -14.63
N ASN A 103 -5.41 -3.51 -13.78
CA ASN A 103 -6.46 -4.51 -13.69
C ASN A 103 -6.72 -4.81 -12.20
N LEU A 104 -7.89 -4.40 -11.71
CA LEU A 104 -8.36 -4.72 -10.37
C LEU A 104 -9.28 -5.94 -10.44
N THR A 105 -8.96 -6.95 -9.66
CA THR A 105 -9.72 -8.18 -9.54
C THR A 105 -10.18 -8.41 -8.12
N GLU A 106 -11.31 -9.10 -7.97
CA GLU A 106 -11.81 -9.62 -6.70
C GLU A 106 -11.80 -11.15 -6.77
N ASN A 107 -11.29 -11.77 -5.72
CA ASN A 107 -11.34 -13.22 -5.54
C ASN A 107 -12.40 -13.57 -4.49
N SER A 108 -13.46 -14.26 -4.92
CA SER A 108 -14.59 -14.66 -4.08
C SER A 108 -14.59 -16.17 -3.77
N GLY A 109 -13.41 -16.81 -3.75
CA GLY A 109 -13.24 -18.22 -3.40
C GLY A 109 -13.68 -19.22 -4.48
N TYR A 110 -14.63 -18.82 -5.34
CA TYR A 110 -15.08 -19.57 -6.52
C TYR A 110 -14.33 -19.19 -7.81
N GLY A 111 -13.52 -18.13 -7.76
CA GLY A 111 -12.74 -17.63 -8.89
C GLY A 111 -12.36 -16.16 -8.71
N SER A 112 -11.46 -15.70 -9.58
CA SER A 112 -11.11 -14.28 -9.70
C SER A 112 -11.95 -13.62 -10.78
N VAL A 113 -12.55 -12.48 -10.47
CA VAL A 113 -13.37 -11.68 -11.38
C VAL A 113 -12.77 -10.29 -11.50
N THR A 114 -12.59 -9.81 -12.73
CA THR A 114 -12.17 -8.42 -12.97
C THR A 114 -13.29 -7.46 -12.61
N ILE A 115 -12.98 -6.52 -11.72
CA ILE A 115 -13.85 -5.41 -11.33
C ILE A 115 -13.66 -4.24 -12.29
N ALA A 116 -12.41 -3.85 -12.54
CA ALA A 116 -12.07 -2.73 -13.41
C ALA A 116 -10.73 -2.95 -14.11
N SER A 117 -10.63 -2.54 -15.36
CA SER A 117 -9.38 -2.57 -16.13
C SER A 117 -9.42 -1.49 -17.21
N ASN A 118 -8.29 -0.83 -17.45
CA ASN A 118 -8.14 0.19 -18.49
C ASN A 118 -7.03 -0.16 -19.52
N GLY A 119 -6.56 -1.41 -19.51
CA GLY A 119 -5.44 -1.87 -20.32
C GLY A 119 -5.45 -3.37 -20.59
N ASP A 120 -4.75 -3.75 -21.66
CA ASP A 120 -4.50 -5.14 -22.03
C ASP A 120 -3.25 -5.67 -21.31
N MET A 121 -3.47 -6.44 -20.26
CA MET A 121 -2.41 -7.03 -19.42
C MET A 121 -1.52 -8.02 -20.17
N SER A 122 -1.97 -8.58 -21.30
CA SER A 122 -1.18 -9.55 -22.09
C SER A 122 0.05 -8.94 -22.76
N LYS A 123 0.09 -7.61 -22.85
CA LYS A 123 1.19 -6.82 -23.45
C LYS A 123 2.09 -6.16 -22.42
N ALA A 124 1.90 -6.47 -21.13
CA ALA A 124 2.65 -5.86 -20.05
C ALA A 124 4.02 -6.54 -19.88
N ASP A 125 5.11 -5.75 -19.95
CA ASP A 125 6.47 -6.27 -19.74
C ASP A 125 6.81 -6.44 -18.26
N ASN A 126 6.32 -5.53 -17.40
CA ASN A 126 6.59 -5.54 -15.96
C ASN A 126 5.30 -5.26 -15.19
N ILE A 127 4.80 -6.28 -14.50
CA ILE A 127 3.57 -6.18 -13.73
C ILE A 127 3.93 -6.04 -12.25
N ASN A 128 3.49 -4.95 -11.63
CA ASN A 128 3.50 -4.79 -10.18
C ASN A 128 2.11 -5.15 -9.64
N SER A 129 2.05 -5.83 -8.49
CA SER A 129 0.78 -6.28 -7.94
C SER A 129 0.73 -6.17 -6.43
N ALA A 130 -0.45 -5.84 -5.91
CA ALA A 130 -0.73 -5.81 -4.49
C ALA A 130 -2.05 -6.50 -4.17
N ILE A 131 -2.13 -7.10 -2.99
CA ILE A 131 -3.31 -7.78 -2.47
C ILE A 131 -3.73 -7.10 -1.18
N ARG A 132 -5.01 -6.79 -1.06
CA ARG A 132 -5.63 -6.36 0.20
C ARG A 132 -6.95 -7.08 0.41
N ASN A 133 -7.17 -7.47 1.66
CA ASN A 133 -8.44 -8.00 2.10
C ASN A 133 -9.24 -6.85 2.72
N TYR A 134 -10.49 -6.73 2.32
CA TYR A 134 -11.43 -5.79 2.91
C TYR A 134 -12.78 -6.49 3.07
N ASN A 135 -13.29 -6.53 4.30
CA ASN A 135 -14.44 -7.37 4.68
C ASN A 135 -14.24 -8.83 4.23
N ASN A 136 -15.18 -9.39 3.47
CA ASN A 136 -15.14 -10.75 2.95
C ASN A 136 -14.55 -10.85 1.53
N HIS A 137 -13.93 -9.78 1.02
CA HIS A 137 -13.40 -9.73 -0.34
C HIS A 137 -11.87 -9.63 -0.32
N THR A 138 -11.23 -10.41 -1.18
CA THR A 138 -9.80 -10.29 -1.48
C THR A 138 -9.65 -9.54 -2.79
N PHE A 139 -9.12 -8.32 -2.72
CA PHE A 139 -8.81 -7.51 -3.89
C PHE A 139 -7.36 -7.69 -4.30
N GLN A 140 -7.14 -7.85 -5.60
CA GLN A 140 -5.81 -7.89 -6.19
C GLN A 140 -5.73 -6.88 -7.33
N LEU A 141 -4.84 -5.89 -7.16
CA LEU A 141 -4.54 -4.87 -8.15
C LEU A 141 -3.26 -5.27 -8.89
N TYR A 142 -3.32 -5.23 -10.22
CA TYR A 142 -2.17 -5.30 -11.10
C TYR A 142 -2.00 -3.95 -11.76
N ILE A 143 -0.76 -3.45 -11.84
CA ILE A 143 -0.41 -2.24 -12.58
C ILE A 143 0.82 -2.48 -13.47
N TRP A 144 0.90 -1.77 -14.59
CA TRP A 144 2.04 -1.82 -15.52
C TRP A 144 2.20 -0.52 -16.31
#